data_AF-A0A8B9TH81-F1
#
_entry.id   AF-A0A8B9TH81-F1
#
_cell.length_a   1.000
_cell.length_b   1.000
_cell.length_c   1.000
_cell.angle_alpha   90.00
_cell.angle_beta   90.00
_cell.angle_gamma   90.00
#
_symmetry.space_group_name_H-M   'P 1'
#
loop_
_entity.id
_entity.type
_entity.pdbx_description
1 polymer ?
#
loop_
_entity_poly.entity_id
_entity_poly.type
_entity_poly.pdbx_seq_one_letter_code
_entity_poly.pdbx_strand_id
1 'polypeptide(L)'
;MLNRIIRLEAVVEIVVNKTGDTLMLIAKQNTKMRTALYQNRLALDYSLVQEGEVCGKFNFSNCFLEIDDEGKAVNELVKEIKKIAHVPVQTWNGIDLGGLWGERYGW
;
A
#
# COMPACT_ATOMS: atom_id res chain seq x y z
N MET A 1 -25.72 -11.18 -15.89
CA MET A 1 -25.11 -9.91 -15.41
C MET A 1 -24.46 -10.10 -14.03
N LEU A 2 -25.22 -10.52 -13.00
CA LEU A 2 -24.75 -10.67 -11.60
C LEU A 2 -23.45 -11.50 -11.42
N ASN A 3 -23.34 -12.68 -12.04
CA ASN A 3 -22.13 -13.53 -11.95
C ASN A 3 -20.85 -12.81 -12.48
N ARG A 4 -20.99 -11.88 -13.44
CA ARG A 4 -19.86 -11.09 -13.93
C ARG A 4 -19.44 -10.03 -12.93
N ILE A 5 -20.40 -9.43 -12.21
CA ILE A 5 -20.16 -8.41 -11.19
C ILE A 5 -19.45 -9.04 -9.98
N ILE A 6 -19.95 -10.16 -9.45
CA ILE A 6 -19.34 -10.87 -8.32
C ILE A 6 -17.89 -11.28 -8.64
N ARG A 7 -17.64 -11.78 -9.86
CA ARG A 7 -16.27 -12.09 -10.31
C ARG A 7 -15.38 -10.86 -10.38
N LEU A 8 -15.91 -9.73 -10.85
CA LEU A 8 -15.15 -8.49 -10.93
C LEU A 8 -14.79 -7.97 -9.54
N GLU A 9 -15.72 -8.01 -8.59
CA GLU A 9 -15.50 -7.65 -7.18
C GLU A 9 -14.36 -8.47 -6.57
N ALA A 10 -14.39 -9.80 -6.73
CA ALA A 10 -13.32 -10.67 -6.25
C ALA A 10 -11.96 -10.37 -6.91
N VAL A 11 -11.94 -10.09 -8.22
CA VAL A 11 -10.70 -9.72 -8.93
C VAL A 11 -10.15 -8.40 -8.40
N VAL A 12 -11.01 -7.40 -8.16
CA VAL A 12 -10.60 -6.10 -7.60
C VAL A 12 -10.00 -6.27 -6.21
N GLU A 13 -10.63 -7.06 -5.33
CA GLU A 13 -10.10 -7.33 -3.98
C GLU A 13 -8.72 -8.00 -4.02
N ILE A 14 -8.53 -8.98 -4.91
CA ILE A 14 -7.22 -9.64 -5.08
C ILE A 14 -6.16 -8.66 -5.58
N VAL A 15 -6.49 -7.83 -6.57
CA VAL A 15 -5.56 -6.84 -7.12
C VAL A 15 -5.18 -5.81 -6.06
N VAL A 16 -6.15 -5.27 -5.32
CA VAL A 16 -5.89 -4.30 -4.26
C VAL A 16 -5.04 -4.90 -3.14
N ASN A 17 -5.33 -6.14 -2.73
CA ASN A 17 -4.53 -6.81 -1.70
C ASN A 17 -3.06 -7.01 -2.14
N LYS A 18 -2.83 -7.55 -3.34
CA LYS A 18 -1.48 -7.77 -3.88
C LYS A 18 -0.71 -6.46 -4.11
N THR A 19 -1.37 -5.45 -4.67
CA THR A 19 -0.77 -4.13 -4.87
C THR A 19 -0.43 -3.51 -3.52
N GLY A 20 -1.34 -3.57 -2.54
CA GLY A 20 -1.10 -3.06 -1.20
C GLY A 20 0.09 -3.73 -0.51
N ASP A 21 0.22 -5.06 -0.59
CA ASP A 21 1.38 -5.78 -0.04
C ASP A 21 2.69 -5.36 -0.72
N THR A 22 2.66 -5.18 -2.04
CA THR A 22 3.83 -4.72 -2.81
C THR A 22 4.25 -3.31 -2.39
N LEU A 23 3.29 -2.40 -2.24
CA LEU A 23 3.54 -1.03 -1.75
C LEU A 23 4.14 -1.03 -0.34
N MET A 24 3.67 -1.90 0.55
CA MET A 24 4.26 -2.04 1.89
C MET A 24 5.71 -2.55 1.84
N LEU A 25 6.05 -3.46 0.91
CA LEU A 25 7.43 -3.92 0.74
C LEU A 25 8.33 -2.79 0.23
N ILE A 26 7.87 -2.01 -0.74
CA ILE A 26 8.58 -0.84 -1.27
C ILE A 26 8.79 0.20 -0.16
N ALA A 27 7.76 0.52 0.62
CA ALA A 27 7.85 1.44 1.74
C ALA A 27 8.93 1.01 2.75
N LYS A 28 8.92 -0.27 3.15
CA LYS A 28 9.95 -0.83 4.06
C LYS A 28 11.35 -0.75 3.46
N GLN A 29 11.49 -1.01 2.15
CA GLN A 29 12.77 -0.93 1.47
C GLN A 29 13.29 0.51 1.40
N ASN A 30 12.41 1.47 1.10
CA ASN A 30 12.74 2.90 1.08
C ASN A 30 13.22 3.39 2.45
N THR A 31 12.56 3.01 3.55
CA THR A 31 13.01 3.35 4.90
C THR A 31 14.42 2.80 5.18
N LYS A 32 14.71 1.55 4.78
CA LYS A 32 16.05 0.95 4.93
C LYS A 32 17.09 1.69 4.09
N MET A 33 16.77 2.02 2.84
CA MET A 33 17.65 2.80 1.96
C MET A 33 17.93 4.18 2.53
N ARG A 34 16.92 4.87 3.05
CA ARG A 34 17.07 6.16 3.73
C ARG A 34 18.09 6.07 4.87
N THR A 35 17.96 5.08 5.76
CA THR A 35 18.91 4.88 6.86
C THR A 35 20.34 4.62 6.37
N ALA A 36 20.49 3.76 5.35
CA ALA A 36 21.80 3.48 4.77
C ALA A 36 22.43 4.73 4.12
N LEU A 37 21.64 5.55 3.43
CA LEU A 37 22.09 6.80 2.84
C LEU A 37 22.56 7.79 3.91
N TYR A 38 21.85 7.93 5.03
CA TYR A 38 22.32 8.77 6.13
C TYR A 38 23.62 8.26 6.77
N GLN A 39 23.75 6.96 6.97
CA GLN A 39 24.99 6.38 7.48
C GLN A 39 26.16 6.63 6.53
N ASN A 40 25.96 6.43 5.23
CA ASN A 40 26.97 6.73 4.22
C ASN A 40 27.32 8.22 4.20
N ARG A 41 26.33 9.11 4.34
CA ARG A 41 26.56 10.55 4.40
C ARG A 41 27.43 10.92 5.60
N LEU A 42 27.13 10.42 6.78
CA LEU A 42 27.93 10.67 7.99
C LEU A 42 29.37 10.14 7.85
N ALA A 43 29.54 8.94 7.28
CA ALA A 43 30.87 8.39 7.03
C ALA A 43 31.68 9.23 6.02
N LEU A 44 31.03 9.75 5.00
CA LEU A 44 31.65 10.64 4.02
C LEU A 44 31.98 12.01 4.62
N ASP A 45 31.09 12.62 5.39
CA ASP A 45 31.35 13.90 6.05
C ASP A 45 32.54 13.78 7.01
N TYR A 46 32.63 12.69 7.77
CA TYR A 46 33.80 12.38 8.59
C TYR A 46 35.08 12.26 7.76
N SER A 47 35.02 11.55 6.63
CA SER A 47 36.18 11.35 5.75
C SER A 47 36.64 12.64 5.05
N LEU A 48 35.71 13.57 4.82
CA LEU A 48 35.93 14.81 4.05
C LEU A 48 36.04 16.05 4.94
N VAL A 49 36.22 15.90 6.25
CA VAL A 49 36.20 17.04 7.20
C VAL A 49 37.22 18.13 6.83
N GLN A 50 38.39 17.78 6.31
CA GLN A 50 39.41 18.75 5.86
C GLN A 50 39.06 19.42 4.52
N GLU A 51 38.18 18.79 3.75
CA GLU A 51 37.72 19.27 2.45
C GLU A 51 36.40 20.04 2.54
N GLY A 52 35.95 20.36 3.75
CA GLY A 52 34.68 21.03 4.01
C GLY A 52 33.48 20.09 4.00
N GLU A 53 33.69 18.82 4.34
CA GLU A 53 32.68 17.74 4.32
C GLU A 53 32.12 17.52 2.90
N VAL A 54 31.07 16.72 2.74
CA VAL A 54 30.48 16.51 1.42
C VAL A 54 29.89 17.83 0.88
N CYS A 55 29.44 18.76 1.72
CA CYS A 55 28.87 20.00 1.19
C CYS A 55 29.91 20.92 0.56
N GLY A 56 31.05 21.12 1.24
CA GLY A 56 32.15 21.92 0.74
C GLY A 56 32.86 21.24 -0.44
N LYS A 57 33.11 19.93 -0.35
CA LYS A 57 33.82 19.19 -1.41
C LYS A 57 33.05 19.16 -2.73
N PHE A 58 31.72 19.00 -2.68
CA PHE A 58 30.88 18.89 -3.87
C PHE A 58 30.20 20.22 -4.27
N ASN A 59 30.45 21.31 -3.54
CA ASN A 59 29.87 22.63 -3.78
C ASN A 59 28.33 22.61 -3.86
N PHE A 60 27.69 21.86 -2.95
CA PHE A 60 26.23 21.83 -2.87
C PHE A 60 25.72 23.09 -2.18
N SER A 61 24.74 23.77 -2.78
CA SER A 61 24.06 24.91 -2.15
C SER A 61 23.06 24.47 -1.07
N ASN A 62 22.55 23.24 -1.17
CA ASN A 62 21.67 22.64 -0.17
C ASN A 62 22.43 21.54 0.60
N CYS A 63 23.06 21.91 1.71
CA CYS A 63 23.78 20.95 2.57
C CYS A 63 22.82 20.07 3.40
N PHE A 64 21.56 20.46 3.53
CA PHE A 64 20.58 19.77 4.37
C PHE A 64 19.58 19.03 3.48
N LEU A 65 19.96 17.81 3.08
CA LEU A 65 19.05 16.89 2.40
C LEU A 65 18.38 16.01 3.45
N GLU A 66 17.24 16.47 3.95
CA GLU A 66 16.30 15.58 4.62
C GLU A 66 15.56 14.78 3.55
N ILE A 67 15.72 13.46 3.57
CA ILE A 67 14.93 12.55 2.73
C ILE A 67 13.63 12.33 3.51
N ASP A 68 12.43 12.53 3.00
CA ASP A 68 11.23 12.29 3.83
C ASP A 68 10.98 10.79 4.11
N ASP A 69 10.33 10.45 5.23
CA ASP A 69 9.90 9.06 5.53
C ASP A 69 8.42 8.92 5.25
N GLU A 70 8.13 8.68 3.98
CA GLU A 70 6.78 8.46 3.49
C GLU A 70 6.27 7.04 3.77
N GLY A 71 7.09 6.18 4.41
CA GLY A 71 6.70 4.79 4.66
C GLY A 71 5.44 4.66 5.52
N LYS A 72 5.24 5.60 6.45
CA LYS A 72 4.03 5.66 7.28
C LYS A 72 2.80 6.07 6.48
N ALA A 73 2.92 7.11 5.65
CA ALA A 73 1.84 7.58 4.79
C ALA A 73 1.39 6.48 3.81
N VAL A 74 2.35 5.78 3.18
CA VAL A 74 2.06 4.63 2.31
C VAL A 74 1.33 3.53 3.08
N ASN A 75 1.74 3.21 4.30
CA ASN A 75 1.08 2.19 5.11
C ASN A 75 -0.38 2.57 5.46
N GLU A 76 -0.64 3.83 5.78
CA GLU A 76 -1.98 4.33 6.06
C GLU A 76 -2.87 4.25 4.81
N LEU A 77 -2.39 4.73 3.66
CA LEU A 77 -3.08 4.63 2.38
C LEU A 77 -3.37 3.17 2.00
N VAL A 78 -2.41 2.27 2.17
CA VAL A 78 -2.60 0.83 1.89
C VAL A 78 -3.70 0.23 2.76
N LYS A 79 -3.75 0.59 4.04
CA LYS A 79 -4.82 0.13 4.95
C LYS A 79 -6.19 0.62 4.49
N GLU A 80 -6.28 1.88 4.08
CA GLU A 80 -7.53 2.48 3.60
C GLU A 80 -8.02 1.80 2.32
N ILE A 81 -7.16 1.63 1.30
CA ILE A 81 -7.58 1.01 0.03
C ILE A 81 -7.99 -0.46 0.22
N LYS A 82 -7.29 -1.20 1.10
CA LYS A 82 -7.66 -2.60 1.42
C LYS A 82 -9.01 -2.67 2.10
N LYS A 83 -9.29 -1.73 3.02
CA LYS A 83 -10.60 -1.63 3.68
C LYS A 83 -11.72 -1.34 2.67
N ILE A 84 -11.48 -0.46 1.70
CA ILE A 84 -12.46 -0.12 0.65
C ILE A 84 -12.71 -1.32 -0.28
N ALA A 85 -11.66 -2.04 -0.66
CA ALA A 85 -11.76 -3.16 -1.59
C ALA A 85 -12.23 -4.47 -0.96
N HIS A 86 -12.35 -4.54 0.37
CA HIS A 86 -12.76 -5.75 1.04
C HIS A 86 -14.23 -6.08 0.73
N VAL A 87 -14.47 -7.26 0.17
CA VAL A 87 -15.81 -7.75 -0.11
C VAL A 87 -16.14 -8.79 0.96
N PRO A 88 -17.16 -8.59 1.81
CA PRO A 88 -17.55 -9.60 2.78
C PRO A 88 -17.97 -10.87 2.04
N VAL A 89 -17.72 -12.02 2.64
CA VAL A 89 -18.13 -13.32 2.08
C VAL A 89 -19.62 -13.25 1.72
N GLN A 90 -19.93 -13.32 0.43
CA GLN A 90 -21.31 -13.30 -0.02
C GLN A 90 -21.93 -14.66 0.28
N THR A 91 -22.71 -14.75 1.36
CA THR A 91 -23.53 -15.93 1.64
C THR A 91 -24.76 -15.88 0.76
N TRP A 92 -24.82 -16.78 -0.24
CA TRP A 92 -26.02 -16.99 -1.03
C TRP A 92 -27.05 -17.76 -0.19
N ASN A 93 -27.93 -17.03 0.49
CA ASN A 93 -29.21 -17.60 0.93
C ASN A 93 -30.01 -17.77 -0.36
N GLY A 94 -30.36 -19.00 -0.74
CA GLY A 94 -30.94 -19.27 -2.05
C GLY A 94 -32.21 -18.47 -2.39
N ILE A 95 -32.70 -18.64 -3.62
CA ILE A 95 -34.01 -18.09 -4.00
C ILE A 95 -35.05 -18.66 -3.03
N ASP A 96 -35.69 -17.81 -2.22
CA ASP A 96 -36.84 -18.20 -1.41
C ASP A 96 -38.02 -18.46 -2.35
N LEU A 97 -38.12 -19.70 -2.81
CA LEU A 97 -39.23 -20.17 -3.62
C LEU A 97 -40.49 -20.40 -2.76
N GLY A 98 -40.44 -20.26 -1.43
CA GLY A 98 -41.56 -20.50 -0.52
C GLY A 98 -42.81 -19.68 -0.88
N GLY A 99 -42.63 -18.41 -1.27
CA GLY A 99 -43.73 -17.57 -1.76
C GLY A 99 -44.24 -17.95 -3.15
N LEU A 100 -43.40 -18.54 -4.01
CA LEU A 100 -43.75 -18.89 -5.40
C LEU A 100 -44.62 -20.16 -5.48
N TRP A 101 -44.49 -21.08 -4.51
CA TRP A 101 -45.29 -22.31 -4.44
C TRP A 101 -46.59 -22.14 -3.63
N GLY A 102 -46.66 -21.16 -2.70
CA GLY A 102 -47.86 -20.86 -1.92
C GLY A 102 -49.00 -20.28 -2.76
N GLU A 103 -48.70 -19.37 -3.70
CA GLU A 103 -49.72 -18.76 -4.56
C GLU A 103 -50.22 -19.72 -5.67
N ARG A 104 -49.47 -20.76 -6.00
CA ARG A 104 -49.84 -21.74 -7.05
C ARG A 104 -50.65 -22.93 -6.52
N TYR A 105 -50.57 -23.23 -5.22
CA TYR A 105 -51.21 -24.42 -4.63
C TYR A 105 -52.15 -24.14 -3.45
N GLY A 106 -52.40 -22.87 -3.08
CA GLY A 106 -53.52 -22.48 -2.23
C GLY A 106 -53.65 -23.28 -0.94
N TRP A 107 -52.78 -23.01 0.03
CA TRP A 107 -53.00 -23.30 1.45
C TRP A 107 -52.86 -22.01 2.24
#